data_AF-X1UCV8-F1
#
_entry.id   AF-X1UCV8-F1
#
_cell.length_a   1.000
_cell.length_b   1.000
_cell.length_c   1.000
_cell.angle_alpha   90.00
_cell.angle_beta   90.00
_cell.angle_gamma   90.00
#
_symmetry.space_group_name_H-M   'P 1'
#
loop_
_entity.id
_entity.type
_entity.pdbx_description
1 polymer ?
#
loop_
_entity_poly.entity_id
_entity_poly.type
_entity_poly.pdbx_seq_one_letter_code
_entity_poly.pdbx_strand_id
1 'polypeptide(L)'
;MQLPVIYYGSNDPHVPARILHAGSLVCLYKAGVIRRVRAGEDEILRMIYPAIRDQNWGTVPGTISGEQIEEHEDSFSIRYDCRYSEGDIDYLSTVRINGTKDNLLTFSMKGEALSSFNKNRIGLNILHPIRECAGRMCKVSTHKGGEYHAEFPVDISPLQPMKDIRSLAWTVGGDIHAFLELSGEVYEMEDQRNWTDASYKTYCTPLELPFPVTVEKGKTL
;
A
#
# COMPACT_ATOMS: atom_id res chain seq x y z
N MET A 1 21.19 1.16 -37.00
CA MET A 1 20.25 1.92 -36.16
C MET A 1 20.13 1.17 -34.86
N GLN A 2 20.60 1.74 -33.74
CA GLN A 2 20.59 1.06 -32.44
C GLN A 2 19.20 1.30 -31.82
N LEU A 3 18.43 0.23 -31.65
CA LEU A 3 17.12 0.31 -31.01
C LEU A 3 17.34 0.62 -29.52
N PRO A 4 16.57 1.56 -28.93
CA PRO A 4 16.68 1.85 -27.50
C PRO A 4 16.29 0.61 -26.69
N VAL A 5 17.16 0.22 -25.74
CA VAL A 5 16.87 -0.87 -24.80
C VAL A 5 16.07 -0.29 -23.64
N ILE A 6 14.83 -0.77 -23.49
CA ILE A 6 13.93 -0.39 -22.40
C ILE A 6 14.07 -1.43 -21.29
N TYR A 7 14.75 -1.08 -20.19
CA TYR A 7 15.02 -2.01 -19.08
C TYR A 7 13.83 -2.22 -18.14
N TYR A 8 12.88 -1.28 -18.10
CA TYR A 8 11.82 -1.24 -17.08
C TYR A 8 10.42 -1.10 -17.67
N GLY A 9 10.25 -1.42 -18.96
CA GLY A 9 8.98 -1.25 -19.68
C GLY A 9 8.56 0.21 -19.94
N SER A 10 9.33 1.21 -19.47
CA SER A 10 9.13 2.62 -19.79
C SER A 10 10.44 3.33 -20.13
N ASN A 11 10.32 4.46 -20.84
CA ASN A 11 11.43 5.37 -21.13
C ASN A 11 11.71 6.35 -19.98
N ASP A 12 11.02 6.20 -18.85
CA ASP A 12 11.17 7.12 -17.73
C ASP A 12 12.58 7.04 -17.13
N PRO A 13 13.11 8.14 -16.58
CA PRO A 13 14.37 8.12 -15.88
C PRO A 13 14.36 7.06 -14.77
N HIS A 14 15.42 6.27 -14.69
CA HIS A 14 15.57 5.30 -13.61
C HIS A 14 15.74 6.03 -12.27
N VAL A 15 14.73 5.91 -11.39
CA VAL A 15 14.83 6.34 -9.99
C VAL A 15 15.46 5.20 -9.17
N PRO A 16 16.65 5.39 -8.56
CA PRO A 16 17.27 4.36 -7.72
C PRO A 16 16.43 4.12 -6.46
N ALA A 17 16.40 2.86 -6.03
CA ALA A 17 15.82 2.52 -4.73
C ALA A 17 16.80 2.89 -3.60
N ARG A 18 16.28 3.35 -2.47
CA ARG A 18 17.01 3.61 -1.23
C ARG A 18 16.70 2.52 -0.23
N ILE A 19 17.72 1.93 0.37
CA ILE A 19 17.55 1.00 1.50
C ILE A 19 17.41 1.87 2.76
N LEU A 20 16.42 1.57 3.59
CA LEU A 20 16.15 2.30 4.83
C LEU A 20 15.94 1.32 5.98
N HIS A 21 16.28 1.78 7.19
CA HIS A 21 16.25 0.97 8.42
C HIS A 21 15.27 1.54 9.45
N ALA A 22 14.47 0.68 10.07
CA ALA A 22 13.59 0.99 11.19
C ALA A 22 13.78 -0.08 12.28
N GLY A 23 14.75 0.14 13.17
CA GLY A 23 15.24 -0.89 14.07
C GLY A 23 15.84 -2.06 13.29
N SER A 24 15.27 -3.25 13.49
CA SER A 24 15.60 -4.48 12.78
C SER A 24 14.91 -4.62 11.42
N LEU A 25 13.98 -3.71 11.08
CA LEU A 25 13.33 -3.72 9.78
C LEU A 25 14.22 -3.11 8.72
N VAL A 26 14.25 -3.75 7.56
CA VAL A 26 14.87 -3.22 6.33
C VAL A 26 13.78 -3.05 5.29
N CYS A 27 13.73 -1.90 4.64
CA CYS A 27 12.78 -1.65 3.56
C CYS A 27 13.43 -0.91 2.38
N LEU A 28 12.82 -1.04 1.21
CA LEU A 28 13.23 -0.35 0.00
C LEU A 28 12.26 0.78 -0.30
N TYR A 29 12.74 2.01 -0.26
CA TYR A 29 11.99 3.17 -0.74
C TYR A 29 12.31 3.45 -2.20
N LYS A 30 11.29 3.64 -3.04
CA LYS A 30 11.46 4.08 -4.43
C LYS A 30 10.22 4.83 -4.90
N ALA A 31 10.41 6.08 -5.32
CA ALA A 31 9.36 6.92 -5.93
C ALA A 31 8.05 6.93 -5.12
N GLY A 32 8.13 7.25 -3.82
CA GLY A 32 6.96 7.29 -2.93
C GLY A 32 6.43 5.94 -2.45
N VAL A 33 7.08 4.83 -2.81
CA VAL A 33 6.61 3.48 -2.46
C VAL A 33 7.61 2.81 -1.53
N ILE A 34 7.09 2.15 -0.48
CA ILE A 34 7.87 1.21 0.34
C ILE A 34 7.69 -0.20 -0.22
N ARG A 35 8.79 -0.94 -0.40
CA ARG A 35 8.80 -2.31 -0.92
C ARG A 35 9.66 -3.19 -0.03
N ARG A 36 9.38 -4.50 -0.04
CA ARG A 36 10.18 -5.54 0.61
C ARG A 36 10.54 -5.17 2.06
N VAL A 37 9.53 -4.92 2.89
CA VAL A 37 9.73 -4.74 4.33
C VAL A 37 10.08 -6.10 4.91
N ARG A 38 11.30 -6.24 5.46
CA ARG A 38 11.86 -7.50 5.94
C ARG A 38 12.35 -7.37 7.38
N ALA A 39 12.31 -8.48 8.11
CA ALA A 39 13.06 -8.67 9.34
C ALA A 39 13.98 -9.88 9.14
N GLY A 40 15.29 -9.64 9.13
CA GLY A 40 16.25 -10.65 8.70
C GLY A 40 15.98 -11.11 7.26
N GLU A 41 15.79 -12.42 7.07
CA GLU A 41 15.53 -12.98 5.75
C GLU A 41 14.04 -13.00 5.36
N ASP A 42 13.12 -12.90 6.32
CA ASP A 42 11.69 -13.03 6.10
C ASP A 42 11.06 -11.72 5.62
N GLU A 43 10.27 -11.79 4.55
CA GLU A 43 9.50 -10.66 4.03
C GLU A 43 8.17 -10.55 4.75
N ILE A 44 7.95 -9.43 5.44
CA ILE A 44 6.73 -9.15 6.18
C ILE A 44 5.68 -8.55 5.24
N LEU A 45 6.07 -7.51 4.49
CA LEU A 45 5.22 -6.85 3.50
C LEU A 45 5.97 -6.67 2.18
N ARG A 46 5.29 -6.98 1.08
CA ARG A 46 5.81 -6.81 -0.28
C ARG A 46 5.85 -5.34 -0.69
N MET A 47 4.79 -4.58 -0.37
CA MET A 47 4.65 -3.18 -0.81
C MET A 47 3.63 -2.39 0.01
N ILE A 48 3.87 -1.09 0.19
CA ILE A 48 2.87 -0.12 0.66
C ILE A 48 2.92 1.08 -0.30
N TYR A 49 1.78 1.43 -0.89
CA TYR A 49 1.70 2.50 -1.88
C TYR A 49 0.32 3.17 -1.95
N PRO A 50 0.26 4.48 -2.24
CA PRO A 50 -0.97 5.17 -2.64
C PRO A 50 -1.53 4.64 -3.95
N ALA A 51 -2.86 4.51 -4.04
CA ALA A 51 -3.55 4.16 -5.27
C ALA A 51 -4.79 5.05 -5.47
N ILE A 52 -4.83 5.74 -6.61
CA ILE A 52 -5.95 6.55 -7.07
C ILE A 52 -6.50 5.85 -8.31
N ARG A 53 -7.76 5.42 -8.26
CA ARG A 53 -8.47 4.77 -9.36
C ARG A 53 -9.68 5.58 -9.79
N ASP A 54 -9.73 5.84 -11.09
CA ASP A 54 -10.88 6.49 -11.73
C ASP A 54 -12.11 5.57 -11.75
N GLN A 55 -13.20 6.06 -12.34
CA GLN A 55 -14.45 5.31 -12.50
C GLN A 55 -14.33 4.03 -13.34
N ASN A 56 -13.28 3.91 -14.15
CA ASN A 56 -13.01 2.78 -15.05
C ASN A 56 -11.92 1.84 -14.49
N TRP A 57 -11.52 2.00 -13.23
CA TRP A 57 -10.41 1.28 -12.60
C TRP A 57 -9.02 1.59 -13.18
N GLY A 58 -8.87 2.63 -13.99
CA GLY A 58 -7.59 3.16 -14.43
C GLY A 58 -6.78 3.71 -13.26
N THR A 59 -5.45 3.54 -13.27
CA THR A 59 -4.58 4.11 -12.22
C THR A 59 -4.12 5.48 -12.64
N VAL A 60 -4.48 6.51 -11.87
CA VAL A 60 -3.98 7.87 -12.12
C VAL A 60 -2.53 7.94 -11.66
N PRO A 61 -1.57 8.31 -12.52
CA PRO A 61 -0.17 8.46 -12.13
C PRO A 61 0.00 9.66 -11.18
N GLY A 62 0.89 9.50 -10.20
CA GLY A 62 1.25 10.54 -9.24
C GLY A 62 2.56 11.23 -9.61
N THR A 63 2.58 12.56 -9.53
CA THR A 63 3.81 13.36 -9.66
C THR A 63 4.24 13.84 -8.27
N ILE A 64 5.37 13.33 -7.80
CA ILE A 64 5.97 13.69 -6.51
C ILE A 64 6.71 15.02 -6.62
N SER A 65 6.54 15.87 -5.61
CA SER A 65 7.30 17.13 -5.43
C SER A 65 7.60 17.38 -3.96
N GLY A 66 8.62 18.19 -3.69
CA GLY A 66 9.02 18.54 -2.33
C GLY A 66 9.44 17.34 -1.48
N GLU A 67 10.04 16.31 -2.08
CA GLU A 67 10.49 15.11 -1.38
C GLU A 67 11.64 15.45 -0.42
N GLN A 68 11.43 15.11 0.85
CA GLN A 68 12.38 15.27 1.94
C GLN A 68 12.58 13.91 2.59
N ILE A 69 13.84 13.49 2.74
CA ILE A 69 14.19 12.23 3.38
C ILE A 69 15.28 12.49 4.42
N GLU A 70 14.94 12.23 5.67
CA GLU A 70 15.86 12.21 6.80
C GLU A 70 16.14 10.75 7.15
N GLU A 71 17.39 10.33 7.09
CA GLU A 71 17.82 8.95 7.37
C GLU A 71 18.85 8.96 8.49
N HIS A 72 18.66 8.06 9.44
CA HIS A 72 19.58 7.74 10.52
C HIS A 72 19.91 6.23 10.48
N GLU A 73 20.74 5.78 11.41
CA GLU A 73 21.21 4.38 11.46
C GLU A 73 20.06 3.36 11.56
N ASP A 74 19.05 3.64 12.39
CA ASP A 74 17.95 2.72 12.72
C ASP A 74 16.56 3.38 12.62
N SER A 75 16.47 4.54 11.96
CA SER A 75 15.22 5.28 11.80
C SER A 75 15.27 6.18 10.57
N PHE A 76 14.10 6.55 10.06
CA PHE A 76 13.97 7.49 8.96
C PHE A 76 12.63 8.23 8.99
N SER A 77 12.60 9.41 8.37
CA SER A 77 11.40 10.16 8.06
C SER A 77 11.40 10.58 6.60
N ILE A 78 10.27 10.41 5.94
CA ILE A 78 10.03 10.85 4.56
C ILE A 78 8.77 11.69 4.54
N ARG A 79 8.83 12.83 3.87
CA ARG A 79 7.65 13.63 3.52
C ARG A 79 7.73 14.01 2.06
N TYR A 80 6.60 13.94 1.35
CA TYR A 80 6.47 14.50 0.02
C TYR A 80 5.03 14.89 -0.28
N ASP A 81 4.85 15.77 -1.25
CA ASP A 81 3.55 16.07 -1.83
C ASP A 81 3.43 15.35 -3.19
N CYS A 82 2.26 14.78 -3.49
CA CYS A 82 2.01 14.04 -4.72
C CYS A 82 0.70 14.49 -5.35
N ARG A 83 0.77 14.96 -6.59
CA ARG A 83 -0.39 15.37 -7.40
C ARG A 83 -0.75 14.28 -8.40
N TYR A 84 -2.01 13.88 -8.38
CA TYR A 84 -2.61 12.94 -9.33
C TYR A 84 -3.52 13.73 -10.25
N SER A 85 -3.17 13.79 -11.53
CA SER A 85 -3.91 14.59 -12.51
C SER A 85 -4.06 13.85 -13.82
N GLU A 86 -5.27 13.37 -14.11
CA GLU A 86 -5.64 12.71 -15.35
C GLU A 86 -7.16 12.74 -15.54
N GLY A 87 -7.63 13.12 -16.74
CA GLY A 87 -9.06 13.32 -17.00
C GLY A 87 -9.65 14.37 -16.06
N ASP A 88 -10.77 14.02 -15.41
CA ASP A 88 -11.45 14.90 -14.44
C ASP A 88 -10.77 14.93 -13.07
N ILE A 89 -9.87 13.97 -12.79
CA ILE A 89 -9.21 13.85 -11.50
C ILE A 89 -8.08 14.88 -11.41
N ASP A 90 -8.18 15.76 -10.42
CA ASP A 90 -7.08 16.58 -9.91
C ASP A 90 -7.08 16.47 -8.39
N TYR A 91 -6.13 15.75 -7.84
CA TYR A 91 -6.07 15.41 -6.41
C TYR A 91 -4.64 15.60 -5.89
N LEU A 92 -4.49 16.38 -4.82
CA LEU A 92 -3.20 16.66 -4.19
C LEU A 92 -3.15 15.99 -2.83
N SER A 93 -2.08 15.25 -2.57
CA SER A 93 -1.86 14.59 -1.27
C SER A 93 -0.50 14.93 -0.68
N THR A 94 -0.42 14.98 0.64
CA THR A 94 0.82 14.91 1.41
C THR A 94 0.97 13.50 1.97
N VAL A 95 2.10 12.88 1.71
CA VAL A 95 2.48 11.59 2.28
C VAL A 95 3.55 11.79 3.35
N ARG A 96 3.43 11.03 4.43
CA ARG A 96 4.48 10.90 5.46
C ARG A 96 4.75 9.43 5.74
N ILE A 97 6.02 9.05 5.74
CA ILE A 97 6.48 7.70 6.04
C ILE A 97 7.53 7.81 7.15
N ASN A 98 7.34 7.12 8.26
CA ASN A 98 8.28 7.13 9.37
C ASN A 98 8.62 5.71 9.76
N GLY A 99 9.91 5.43 9.87
CA GLY A 99 10.45 4.21 10.45
C GLY A 99 11.17 4.54 11.74
N THR A 100 10.87 3.83 12.82
CA THR A 100 11.46 4.07 14.15
C THR A 100 12.24 2.85 14.64
N LYS A 101 13.17 3.08 15.56
CA LYS A 101 14.10 2.08 16.09
C LYS A 101 13.45 0.90 16.82
N ASP A 102 12.18 1.02 17.19
CA ASP A 102 11.35 0.01 17.86
C ASP A 102 10.57 -0.88 16.86
N ASN A 103 11.03 -0.97 15.60
CA ASN A 103 10.42 -1.77 14.53
C ASN A 103 9.01 -1.31 14.13
N LEU A 104 8.70 -0.02 14.31
CA LEU A 104 7.44 0.56 13.87
C LEU A 104 7.62 1.31 12.55
N LEU A 105 6.79 0.97 11.57
CA LEU A 105 6.68 1.65 10.28
C LEU A 105 5.29 2.26 10.15
N THR A 106 5.22 3.58 10.03
CA THR A 106 3.98 4.32 9.78
C THR A 106 3.98 4.89 8.37
N PHE A 107 2.93 4.60 7.60
CA PHE A 107 2.68 5.21 6.29
C PHE A 107 1.33 5.94 6.34
N SER A 108 1.34 7.25 6.12
CA SER A 108 0.13 8.06 6.13
C SER A 108 0.03 8.91 4.86
N MET A 109 -1.21 9.09 4.41
CA MET A 109 -1.55 9.90 3.26
C MET A 109 -2.77 10.74 3.63
N LYS A 110 -2.72 12.03 3.30
CA LYS A 110 -3.86 12.94 3.44
C LYS A 110 -3.91 13.81 2.20
N GLY A 111 -5.07 14.01 1.60
CA GLY A 111 -5.17 14.85 0.41
C GLY A 111 -6.49 15.55 0.24
N GLU A 112 -6.56 16.37 -0.80
CA GLU A 112 -7.68 17.23 -1.14
C GLU A 112 -7.98 17.13 -2.63
N ALA A 113 -9.26 17.08 -2.97
CA ALA A 113 -9.74 17.15 -4.35
C ALA A 113 -9.69 18.59 -4.86
N LEU A 114 -8.88 18.86 -5.89
CA LEU A 114 -8.75 20.17 -6.55
C LEU A 114 -9.83 20.38 -7.64
N SER A 115 -10.45 19.30 -8.10
CA SER A 115 -11.63 19.24 -8.97
C SER A 115 -12.71 18.32 -8.36
N SER A 116 -13.94 18.39 -8.87
CA SER A 116 -14.95 17.34 -8.60
C SER A 116 -14.78 16.21 -9.62
N PHE A 117 -14.79 14.95 -9.16
CA PHE A 117 -14.57 13.78 -10.01
C PHE A 117 -15.21 12.50 -9.44
N ASN A 118 -15.27 11.45 -10.25
CA ASN A 118 -15.71 10.12 -9.83
C ASN A 118 -14.51 9.22 -9.55
N LYS A 119 -14.52 8.50 -8.41
CA LYS A 119 -13.48 7.52 -8.04
C LYS A 119 -14.07 6.13 -7.81
N ASN A 120 -13.27 5.11 -8.09
CA ASN A 120 -13.46 3.78 -7.50
C ASN A 120 -12.57 3.59 -6.26
N ARG A 121 -11.40 4.24 -6.20
CA ARG A 121 -10.47 4.11 -5.08
C ARG A 121 -9.59 5.34 -4.90
N ILE A 122 -9.43 5.78 -3.65
CA ILE A 122 -8.35 6.67 -3.21
C ILE A 122 -7.95 6.16 -1.83
N GLY A 123 -6.70 5.73 -1.67
CA GLY A 123 -6.20 5.23 -0.40
C GLY A 123 -4.88 4.48 -0.53
N LEU A 124 -4.45 3.84 0.56
CA LEU A 124 -3.25 3.01 0.57
C LEU A 124 -3.60 1.57 0.20
N ASN A 125 -2.73 0.94 -0.58
CA ASN A 125 -2.74 -0.50 -0.80
C ASN A 125 -1.51 -1.11 -0.13
N ILE A 126 -1.72 -2.26 0.50
CA ILE A 126 -0.68 -3.03 1.18
C ILE A 126 -0.62 -4.41 0.54
N LEU A 127 0.56 -4.80 0.07
CA LEU A 127 0.79 -6.11 -0.53
C LEU A 127 1.51 -7.03 0.44
N HIS A 128 1.00 -8.26 0.55
CA HIS A 128 1.56 -9.32 1.38
C HIS A 128 2.22 -10.37 0.48
N PRO A 129 3.43 -10.85 0.82
CA PRO A 129 4.15 -11.80 -0.02
C PRO A 129 3.57 -13.22 0.10
N ILE A 130 3.45 -13.93 -1.02
CA ILE A 130 2.86 -15.28 -1.03
C ILE A 130 3.69 -16.29 -0.22
N ARG A 131 5.03 -16.25 -0.33
CA ARG A 131 5.91 -17.27 0.25
C ARG A 131 5.79 -17.32 1.77
N GLU A 132 5.74 -16.17 2.42
CA GLU A 132 5.70 -16.06 3.87
C GLU A 132 4.26 -16.14 4.42
N CYS A 133 3.26 -15.72 3.63
CA CYS A 133 1.87 -15.66 4.08
C CYS A 133 1.03 -16.90 3.76
N ALA A 134 1.18 -17.57 2.61
CA ALA A 134 0.27 -18.64 2.20
C ALA A 134 0.15 -19.76 3.26
N GLY A 135 -1.08 -20.12 3.62
CA GLY A 135 -1.37 -21.11 4.66
C GLY A 135 -1.20 -20.61 6.10
N ARG A 136 -0.82 -19.34 6.30
CA ARG A 136 -0.70 -18.76 7.65
C ARG A 136 -2.05 -18.29 8.16
N MET A 137 -2.32 -18.60 9.42
CA MET A 137 -3.43 -18.01 10.16
C MET A 137 -3.13 -16.55 10.50
N CYS A 138 -4.13 -15.72 10.26
CA CYS A 138 -4.16 -14.32 10.61
C CYS A 138 -5.34 -14.07 11.54
N LYS A 139 -5.08 -13.36 12.64
CA LYS A 139 -6.13 -12.78 13.48
C LYS A 139 -6.52 -11.44 12.88
N VAL A 140 -7.81 -11.27 12.59
CA VAL A 140 -8.40 -10.05 12.03
C VAL A 140 -9.25 -9.39 13.12
N SER A 141 -8.96 -8.13 13.44
CA SER A 141 -9.88 -7.31 14.23
C SER A 141 -10.71 -6.43 13.31
N THR A 142 -11.98 -6.23 13.64
CA THR A 142 -12.93 -5.53 12.79
C THR A 142 -13.30 -4.14 13.29
N HIS A 143 -13.76 -3.26 12.39
CA HIS A 143 -14.24 -1.93 12.79
C HIS A 143 -15.52 -2.01 13.63
N LYS A 144 -16.30 -3.09 13.49
CA LYS A 144 -17.51 -3.36 14.27
C LYS A 144 -17.26 -3.89 15.69
N GLY A 145 -16.00 -3.96 16.13
CA GLY A 145 -15.64 -4.31 17.51
C GLY A 145 -15.56 -5.81 17.79
N GLY A 146 -15.27 -6.64 16.78
CA GLY A 146 -15.06 -8.08 16.92
C GLY A 146 -13.70 -8.55 16.41
N GLU A 147 -13.45 -9.85 16.53
CA GLU A 147 -12.28 -10.51 15.95
C GLU A 147 -12.67 -11.86 15.34
N TYR A 148 -11.96 -12.27 14.30
CA TYR A 148 -12.04 -13.60 13.73
C TYR A 148 -10.66 -14.06 13.24
N HIS A 149 -10.51 -15.37 13.04
CA HIS A 149 -9.32 -15.94 12.45
C HIS A 149 -9.61 -16.32 11.00
N ALA A 150 -8.70 -15.98 10.10
CA ALA A 150 -8.76 -16.35 8.70
C ALA A 150 -7.37 -16.73 8.21
N GLU A 151 -7.31 -17.61 7.22
CA GLU A 151 -6.06 -18.02 6.60
C GLU A 151 -5.77 -17.15 5.38
N PHE A 152 -4.49 -16.85 5.13
CA PHE A 152 -4.05 -16.45 3.80
C PHE A 152 -4.16 -17.66 2.84
N PRO A 153 -5.04 -17.64 1.82
CA PRO A 153 -5.37 -18.84 1.05
C PRO A 153 -4.17 -19.49 0.37
N VAL A 154 -3.97 -20.80 0.56
CA VAL A 154 -2.96 -21.56 -0.22
C VAL A 154 -3.33 -21.56 -1.70
N ASP A 155 -4.55 -21.99 -2.02
CA ASP A 155 -5.11 -21.93 -3.37
C ASP A 155 -5.59 -20.52 -3.71
N ILE A 156 -5.72 -20.23 -5.01
CA ILE A 156 -6.21 -18.93 -5.47
C ILE A 156 -7.67 -18.75 -5.04
N SER A 157 -7.93 -17.78 -4.18
CA SER A 157 -9.28 -17.47 -3.73
C SER A 157 -9.96 -16.50 -4.71
N PRO A 158 -11.11 -16.84 -5.31
CA PRO A 158 -11.84 -15.90 -6.18
C PRO A 158 -12.63 -14.83 -5.40
N LEU A 159 -12.71 -14.97 -4.07
CA LEU A 159 -13.42 -14.06 -3.16
C LEU A 159 -12.44 -13.28 -2.27
N GLN A 160 -12.94 -12.26 -1.55
CA GLN A 160 -12.16 -11.55 -0.54
C GLN A 160 -11.86 -12.47 0.65
N PRO A 161 -10.59 -12.84 0.92
CA PRO A 161 -10.27 -13.76 2.01
C PRO A 161 -10.55 -13.18 3.40
N MET A 162 -10.41 -11.86 3.53
CA MET A 162 -10.60 -11.12 4.79
C MET A 162 -11.34 -9.82 4.50
N LYS A 163 -12.38 -9.54 5.27
CA LYS A 163 -13.23 -8.33 5.16
C LYS A 163 -13.28 -7.57 6.48
N ASP A 164 -13.71 -6.31 6.41
CA ASP A 164 -13.87 -5.40 7.54
C ASP A 164 -12.62 -5.35 8.42
N ILE A 165 -11.46 -5.14 7.78
CA ILE A 165 -10.15 -5.19 8.42
C ILE A 165 -9.88 -3.83 9.09
N ARG A 166 -9.73 -3.87 10.41
CA ARG A 166 -9.12 -2.79 11.20
C ARG A 166 -7.66 -3.09 11.50
N SER A 167 -7.35 -4.33 11.84
CA SER A 167 -5.98 -4.78 12.00
C SER A 167 -5.80 -6.25 11.65
N LEU A 168 -4.56 -6.61 11.31
CA LEU A 168 -4.11 -7.97 11.03
C LEU A 168 -2.94 -8.29 11.97
N ALA A 169 -2.97 -9.48 12.58
CA ALA A 169 -1.85 -10.04 13.32
C ALA A 169 -1.56 -11.45 12.80
N TRP A 170 -0.33 -11.71 12.37
CA TRP A 170 0.07 -13.02 11.84
C TRP A 170 1.52 -13.34 12.19
N THR A 171 1.86 -14.62 12.17
CA THR A 171 3.24 -15.08 12.31
C THR A 171 3.83 -15.26 10.92
N VAL A 172 4.94 -14.57 10.65
CA VAL A 172 5.63 -14.60 9.35
C VAL A 172 6.47 -15.88 9.25
N GLY A 173 7.28 -16.13 10.27
CA GLY A 173 8.14 -17.30 10.40
C GLY A 173 8.92 -17.24 11.72
N GLY A 174 9.25 -18.41 12.30
CA GLY A 174 9.93 -18.49 13.59
C GLY A 174 9.22 -17.65 14.67
N ASP A 175 9.98 -16.76 15.31
CA ASP A 175 9.50 -15.85 16.37
C ASP A 175 9.09 -14.46 15.84
N ILE A 176 8.96 -14.29 14.50
CA ILE A 176 8.59 -13.01 13.88
C ILE A 176 7.07 -12.91 13.81
N HIS A 177 6.51 -12.05 14.66
CA HIS A 177 5.10 -11.70 14.68
C HIS A 177 4.90 -10.31 14.07
N ALA A 178 4.06 -10.23 13.05
CA ALA A 178 3.71 -8.98 12.38
C ALA A 178 2.35 -8.47 12.87
N PHE A 179 2.24 -7.15 13.01
CA PHE A 179 1.01 -6.45 13.31
C PHE A 179 0.84 -5.29 12.33
N LEU A 180 -0.34 -5.21 11.71
CA LEU A 180 -0.72 -4.14 10.80
C LEU A 180 -2.02 -3.51 11.31
N GLU A 181 -1.98 -2.22 11.63
CA GLU A 181 -3.18 -1.43 11.94
C GLU A 181 -3.51 -0.49 10.77
N LEU A 182 -4.79 -0.39 10.45
CA LEU A 182 -5.32 0.39 9.34
C LEU A 182 -6.36 1.37 9.84
N SER A 183 -6.31 2.60 9.33
CA SER A 183 -7.22 3.67 9.70
C SER A 183 -7.64 4.51 8.48
N GLY A 184 -8.65 5.35 8.67
CA GLY A 184 -9.20 6.25 7.65
C GLY A 184 -10.34 5.66 6.83
N GLU A 185 -10.25 4.40 6.43
CA GLU A 185 -11.26 3.69 5.61
C GLU A 185 -11.44 2.24 6.10
N VAL A 186 -12.48 1.58 5.59
CA VAL A 186 -12.65 0.12 5.78
C VAL A 186 -11.79 -0.62 4.76
N TYR A 187 -11.02 -1.58 5.22
CA TYR A 187 -10.15 -2.38 4.36
C TYR A 187 -10.69 -3.81 4.19
N GLU A 188 -10.37 -4.42 3.07
CA GLU A 188 -10.56 -5.84 2.82
C GLU A 188 -9.34 -6.37 2.04
N MET A 189 -9.28 -7.69 1.89
CA MET A 189 -8.19 -8.37 1.18
C MET A 189 -8.71 -8.99 -0.11
N GLU A 190 -7.92 -8.91 -1.18
CA GLU A 190 -8.05 -9.76 -2.35
C GLU A 190 -6.80 -10.64 -2.51
N ASP A 191 -6.99 -11.77 -3.16
CA ASP A 191 -5.91 -12.55 -3.72
C ASP A 191 -5.58 -12.03 -5.13
N GLN A 192 -4.44 -11.35 -5.30
CA GLN A 192 -4.10 -10.76 -6.59
C GLN A 192 -3.59 -11.77 -7.60
N ARG A 193 -3.44 -13.05 -7.23
CA ARG A 193 -3.11 -14.11 -8.20
C ARG A 193 -4.22 -14.28 -9.24
N ASN A 194 -5.46 -13.87 -8.94
CA ASN A 194 -6.54 -13.72 -9.93
C ASN A 194 -6.20 -12.72 -11.05
N TRP A 195 -5.31 -11.77 -10.77
CA TRP A 195 -4.87 -10.70 -11.67
C TRP A 195 -3.40 -10.86 -12.09
N THR A 196 -2.85 -12.07 -11.97
CA THR A 196 -1.46 -12.46 -12.31
C THR A 196 -0.36 -11.86 -11.41
N ASP A 197 -0.72 -11.12 -10.36
CA ASP A 197 0.23 -10.60 -9.38
C ASP A 197 0.52 -11.65 -8.30
N ALA A 198 1.80 -11.81 -7.93
CA ALA A 198 2.24 -12.75 -6.90
C ALA A 198 2.15 -12.14 -5.47
N SER A 199 0.97 -11.71 -5.07
CA SER A 199 0.69 -11.15 -3.74
C SER A 199 -0.78 -11.24 -3.33
N TYR A 200 -1.03 -11.14 -2.03
CA TYR A 200 -2.33 -10.69 -1.53
C TYR A 200 -2.32 -9.17 -1.41
N LYS A 201 -3.48 -8.53 -1.59
CA LYS A 201 -3.60 -7.07 -1.41
C LYS A 201 -4.66 -6.75 -0.39
N THR A 202 -4.27 -6.03 0.65
CA THR A 202 -5.20 -5.32 1.52
C THR A 202 -5.43 -3.91 0.94
N TYR A 203 -6.69 -3.56 0.70
CA TYR A 203 -7.08 -2.30 0.06
C TYR A 203 -8.35 -1.74 0.69
N CYS A 204 -8.57 -0.45 0.47
CA CYS A 204 -9.85 0.24 0.64
C CYS A 204 -10.26 0.86 -0.71
N THR A 205 -11.49 1.27 -0.94
CA THR A 205 -12.74 1.01 -0.20
C THR A 205 -13.29 -0.38 -0.61
N PRO A 206 -14.10 -1.08 0.22
CA PRO A 206 -14.59 -2.43 -0.10
C PRO A 206 -15.40 -2.50 -1.39
N LEU A 207 -15.25 -3.59 -2.15
CA LEU A 207 -15.87 -3.79 -3.47
C LEU A 207 -17.39 -3.99 -3.40
N GLU A 208 -17.93 -4.33 -2.24
CA GLU A 208 -19.38 -4.46 -2.05
C GLU A 208 -20.10 -3.11 -1.92
N LEU A 209 -19.36 -2.02 -1.66
CA LEU A 209 -19.93 -0.68 -1.61
C LEU A 209 -20.17 -0.13 -3.02
N PRO A 210 -21.17 0.75 -3.23
CA PRO A 210 -21.43 1.34 -4.54
C PRO A 210 -20.22 2.11 -5.08
N PHE A 211 -19.90 1.91 -6.36
CA PHE A 211 -18.88 2.66 -7.09
C PHE A 211 -19.31 2.87 -8.56
N PRO A 212 -18.86 3.95 -9.23
CA PRO A 212 -18.01 5.01 -8.70
C PRO A 212 -18.74 5.92 -7.70
N VAL A 213 -17.97 6.61 -6.84
CA VAL A 213 -18.48 7.66 -5.94
C VAL A 213 -17.94 9.01 -6.33
N THR A 214 -18.77 10.04 -6.25
CA THR A 214 -18.37 11.43 -6.52
C THR A 214 -17.60 12.00 -5.33
N VAL A 215 -16.46 12.62 -5.62
CA VAL A 215 -15.67 13.43 -4.71
C VAL A 215 -15.82 14.88 -5.14
N GLU A 216 -16.32 15.73 -4.25
CA GLU A 216 -16.47 17.14 -4.55
C GLU A 216 -15.16 17.90 -4.38
N LYS A 217 -14.95 18.95 -5.18
CA LYS A 217 -13.85 19.89 -5.01
C LYS A 217 -13.79 20.43 -3.57
N GLY A 218 -12.60 20.48 -3.00
CA GLY A 218 -12.33 20.88 -1.62
C GLY A 218 -12.55 19.76 -0.59
N LYS A 219 -13.03 18.58 -0.99
CA LYS A 219 -13.14 17.43 -0.08
C LYS A 219 -11.75 16.95 0.32
N THR A 220 -11.49 16.92 1.63
CA THR A 220 -10.34 16.24 2.22
C THR A 220 -10.62 14.75 2.43
N LEU A 221 -9.63 13.92 2.10
CA LEU A 221 -9.61 12.47 2.24
C LEU A 221 -8.34 12.03 2.98
#